data_AF-A0A2M6GL69-F1
#
_entry.id   AF-A0A2M6GL69-F1
#
_cell.length_a   1.000
_cell.length_b   1.000
_cell.length_c   1.000
_cell.angle_alpha   90.00
_cell.angle_beta   90.00
_cell.angle_gamma   90.00
#
_symmetry.space_group_name_H-M   'P 1'
#
loop_
_entity.id
_entity.type
_entity.pdbx_description
1 polymer ?
#
loop_
_entity_poly.entity_id
_entity_poly.type
_entity_poly.pdbx_seq_one_letter_code
_entity_poly.pdbx_strand_id
1 'polypeptide(L)' 'FETGATSYFNNSRDLLYNFALQNKVLLRPLGNIIYILPPYCITAAQLEEVYEVILKMADLIIQK' A
#
# COMPACT_ATOMS: atom_id res chain seq x y z
N PHE A 1 -10.72 -31.40 2.74
CA PHE A 1 -10.54 -30.08 2.11
C PHE A 1 -9.09 -29.70 2.32
N GLU A 2 -8.26 -29.88 1.29
CA GLU A 2 -6.86 -29.46 1.35
C GLU A 2 -6.85 -27.94 1.41
N THR A 3 -6.55 -27.38 2.58
CA THR A 3 -6.15 -25.98 2.72
C THR A 3 -4.79 -25.87 2.04
N GLY A 4 -4.81 -25.73 0.72
CA GLY A 4 -3.62 -25.50 -0.09
C GLY A 4 -2.80 -24.40 0.57
N ALA A 5 -1.51 -24.68 0.74
CA ALA A 5 -0.53 -23.80 1.31
C ALA A 5 -0.33 -22.56 0.42
N THR A 6 -1.32 -21.68 0.35
CA THR A 6 -1.15 -20.36 -0.23
C THR A 6 -0.41 -19.53 0.81
N SER A 7 0.91 -19.53 0.68
CA SER A 7 1.83 -18.53 1.20
C SER A 7 1.33 -17.13 0.79
N TYR A 8 0.40 -16.60 1.56
CA TYR A 8 -0.48 -15.46 1.29
C TYR A 8 0.23 -14.09 1.41
N PHE A 9 1.40 -13.90 0.80
CA PHE A 9 1.96 -12.55 0.59
C PHE A 9 2.19 -11.69 1.85
N ASN A 10 2.31 -12.28 3.05
CA ASN A 10 2.49 -11.52 4.29
C ASN A 10 3.66 -10.53 4.19
N ASN A 11 4.74 -10.91 3.51
CA ASN A 11 5.93 -10.07 3.41
C ASN A 11 5.71 -8.81 2.55
N SER A 12 5.03 -8.93 1.40
CA SER A 12 4.81 -7.77 0.52
C SER A 12 3.76 -6.83 1.09
N ARG A 13 2.69 -7.35 1.70
CA ARG A 13 1.70 -6.51 2.41
C ARG A 13 2.36 -5.71 3.51
N ASP A 14 3.13 -6.38 4.37
CA ASP A 14 3.76 -5.74 5.53
C ASP A 14 4.84 -4.75 5.11
N LEU A 15 5.61 -5.08 4.06
CA LEU A 15 6.56 -4.15 3.45
C LEU A 15 5.86 -2.88 2.98
N LEU A 16 4.80 -3.02 2.19
CA LEU A 16 4.04 -1.91 1.62
C LEU A 16 3.34 -1.08 2.70
N TYR A 17 2.75 -1.74 3.69
CA TYR A 17 2.14 -1.09 4.85
C TYR A 17 3.16 -0.26 5.64
N ASN A 18 4.29 -0.87 5.99
CA ASN A 18 5.34 -0.19 6.74
C ASN A 18 5.97 0.95 5.94
N PHE A 19 6.18 0.76 4.63
CA PHE A 19 6.68 1.80 3.74
C PHE A 19 5.72 3.01 3.70
N ALA A 20 4.43 2.78 3.53
CA ALA A 20 3.44 3.86 3.53
C ALA A 20 3.44 4.61 4.87
N LEU A 21 3.47 3.87 5.98
CA LEU A 21 3.51 4.44 7.33
C LEU A 21 4.76 5.27 7.59
N GLN A 22 5.94 4.81 7.13
CA GLN A 22 7.19 5.57 7.17
C GLN A 22 7.13 6.87 6.35
N ASN A 23 6.36 6.87 5.27
CA ASN A 23 6.09 8.04 4.44
C ASN A 23 4.86 8.85 4.92
N LYS A 24 4.42 8.65 6.17
CA LYS A 24 3.31 9.37 6.82
C LYS A 24 1.94 9.18 6.16
N VAL A 25 1.75 8.12 5.38
CA VAL A 25 0.46 7.76 4.78
C VAL A 25 -0.03 6.44 5.36
N LEU A 26 -1.22 6.44 5.94
CA LEU A 26 -1.86 5.22 6.42
C LEU A 26 -2.63 4.54 5.29
N LEU A 27 -2.05 3.48 4.72
CA LEU A 27 -2.68 2.65 3.69
C LEU A 27 -2.91 1.24 4.21
N ARG A 28 -3.99 0.59 3.76
CA ARG A 28 -4.29 -0.82 4.06
C ARG A 28 -4.32 -1.65 2.77
N PRO A 29 -3.17 -2.16 2.30
CA PRO A 29 -3.14 -3.04 1.13
C PRO A 29 -3.84 -4.37 1.43
N LEU A 30 -4.56 -4.89 0.43
CA LEU A 30 -5.24 -6.18 0.45
C LEU A 30 -4.61 -7.09 -0.59
N GLY A 31 -3.61 -7.87 -0.18
CA GLY A 31 -2.80 -8.67 -1.11
C GLY A 31 -2.05 -7.78 -2.09
N ASN A 32 -2.38 -7.90 -3.37
CA ASN A 32 -1.83 -7.11 -4.47
C ASN A 32 -2.66 -5.88 -4.85
N ILE A 33 -3.74 -5.58 -4.11
CA ILE A 33 -4.63 -4.45 -4.39
C ILE A 33 -4.38 -3.33 -3.36
N ILE A 34 -4.21 -2.11 -3.86
CA ILE A 34 -4.13 -0.88 -3.07
C ILE A 34 -5.38 -0.05 -3.36
N TYR A 35 -6.05 0.42 -2.30
CA TYR A 35 -7.17 1.34 -2.40
C TYR A 35 -6.99 2.49 -1.40
N ILE A 36 -7.61 3.63 -1.70
CA ILE A 36 -7.62 4.81 -0.81
C ILE A 36 -9.06 5.21 -0.51
N LEU A 37 -9.32 5.54 0.75
CA LEU A 37 -10.53 6.25 1.18
C LEU A 37 -10.08 7.49 1.95
N PRO A 38 -9.72 8.59 1.26
CA PRO A 38 -9.37 9.82 1.93
C PRO A 38 -10.61 10.43 2.61
N PRO A 39 -10.42 11.23 3.67
CA PRO A 39 -11.51 11.99 4.26
C PRO A 39 -12.04 13.03 3.26
N TYR A 40 -13.32 13.39 3.36
CA TYR A 40 -13.95 14.37 2.45
C TYR A 40 -13.32 15.77 2.49
N CYS A 41 -12.61 16.09 3.58
CA CYS A 41 -11.90 17.36 3.75
C CYS A 41 -10.44 17.33 3.25
N ILE A 42 -9.98 16.25 2.61
CA ILE A 42 -8.62 16.17 2.07
C ILE A 42 -8.36 17.29 1.06
N THR A 43 -7.19 17.90 1.13
CA THR A 43 -6.78 18.89 0.12
C THR A 43 -6.15 18.21 -1.08
N ALA A 44 -6.12 18.90 -2.23
CA ALA A 44 -5.45 18.40 -3.43
C ALA A 44 -3.97 18.08 -3.16
N ALA A 45 -3.26 18.92 -2.40
CA ALA A 45 -1.87 18.70 -2.04
C ALA A 45 -1.67 17.45 -1.17
N GLN A 46 -2.54 17.23 -0.18
CA GLN A 46 -2.50 16.00 0.63
C GLN A 46 -2.82 14.75 -0.20
N LEU A 47 -3.73 14.87 -1.16
CA LEU A 47 -4.06 13.77 -2.06
C LEU A 47 -2.88 13.43 -3.01
N GLU A 48 -2.16 14.45 -3.48
CA GLU A 48 -0.92 14.29 -4.24
C GLU A 48 0.14 13.52 -3.43
N GLU A 49 0.35 13.86 -2.15
CA GLU A 49 1.26 13.12 -1.26
C GLU A 49 0.91 11.63 -1.17
N VAL A 50 -0.38 11.30 -1.09
CA VAL A 50 -0.86 9.90 -1.08
C VAL A 50 -0.51 9.21 -2.40
N TYR A 51 -0.74 9.86 -3.54
CA TYR A 51 -0.40 9.31 -4.85
C TYR A 51 1.10 9.12 -5.05
N GLU A 52 1.93 10.06 -4.60
CA GLU A 52 3.38 9.92 -4.64
C GLU A 52 3.85 8.70 -3.85
N VAL A 53 3.28 8.46 -2.68
CA VAL A 53 3.61 7.26 -1.88
C VAL A 53 3.21 5.99 -2.62
N ILE A 54 2.04 5.95 -3.26
CA ILE A 54 1.60 4.80 -4.05
C ILE A 54 2.53 4.53 -5.23
N LEU A 55 3.00 5.58 -5.92
CA LEU A 55 3.95 5.42 -7.03
C LEU A 55 5.31 4.88 -6.53
N LYS A 56 5.85 5.43 -5.44
CA LYS A 56 7.08 4.92 -4.81
C LYS A 56 6.95 3.46 -4.37
N MET A 57 5.77 3.07 -3.88
CA MET A 57 5.45 1.68 -3.55
C MET A 57 5.47 0.78 -4.79
N ALA A 58 4.92 1.23 -5.92
CA ALA A 58 4.96 0.49 -7.17
C ALA A 58 6.40 0.31 -7.67
N ASP A 59 7.22 1.36 -7.65
CA ASP A 59 8.63 1.30 -8.01
C ASP A 59 9.40 0.30 -7.15
N LEU A 60 9.13 0.29 -5.83
CA LEU A 60 9.75 -0.66 -4.90
C LEU A 60 9.45 -2.13 -5.23
N ILE A 61 8.26 -2.41 -5.78
CA ILE A 61 7.89 -3.76 -6.23
C ILE A 61 8.55 -4.08 -7.57
N ILE A 62 8.60 -3.12 -8.50
CA ILE A 62 9.14 -3.32 -9.85
C ILE A 62 10.66 -3.54 -9.84
N GLN A 63 11.38 -2.90 -8.92
CA GLN A 63 12.85 -3.03 -8.79
C GLN A 63 13.29 -4.32 -8.08
N LYS A 64 12.36 -5.18 -7.67
CA LYS A 64 12.64 -6.39 -6.89
C LYS A 64 12.36 -7.66 -7.70
#